data_AF-A0A923TW64-F1
#
_entry.id   AF-A0A923TW64-F1
#
_cell.length_a   1.000
_cell.length_b   1.000
_cell.length_c   1.000
_cell.angle_alpha   90.00
_cell.angle_beta   90.00
_cell.angle_gamma   90.00
#
_symmetry.space_group_name_H-M   'P 1'
#
loop_
_entity.id
_entity.type
_entity.pdbx_description
1 polymer ?
#
loop_
_entity_poly.entity_id
_entity_poly.type
_entity_poly.pdbx_seq_one_letter_code
_entity_poly.pdbx_strand_id
1 'polypeptide(L)'
;MKITLDLGALQKAGKITVAEKERLFALSKESEGSHALSILFIFASIAVAMGLLGLNSELFIHVLKSLYGFLGDTGLQLFIIALLLVGGTSSNSGFLIGLAPFVMLGLLGGSTFYSHASYFVAIQQPALTVLLFSCLALAGLWLSHRVNFARERLALVFARVCMIIVNMGLWVGSLSGSEAGKGYRVLPETFSVIWAIALLGVGIWGARSGRRFVVNTCAVFGSIHFYTQWFERLGASPGSLLSAGVLALGILSALKSYNRKPDR
;
A
#
# COMPACT_ATOMS: atom_id res chain seq x y z
N MET A 1 -20.18 11.73 2.52
CA MET A 1 -20.56 11.18 1.20
C MET A 1 -19.71 11.86 0.13
N LYS A 2 -18.83 11.14 -0.57
CA LYS A 2 -18.09 11.69 -1.72
C LYS A 2 -18.89 11.33 -2.97
N ILE A 3 -19.52 12.32 -3.60
CA ILE A 3 -20.31 12.12 -4.82
C ILE A 3 -19.39 12.39 -6.01
N THR A 4 -19.12 11.37 -6.82
CA THR A 4 -18.40 11.53 -8.08
C THR A 4 -19.43 11.95 -9.14
N LEU A 5 -19.35 13.19 -9.62
CA LEU A 5 -20.26 13.70 -10.65
C LEU A 5 -19.57 13.64 -12.01
N ASP A 6 -20.18 12.94 -12.97
CA ASP A 6 -19.75 13.02 -14.38
C ASP A 6 -20.34 14.30 -14.99
N LEU A 7 -19.52 15.36 -14.98
CA LEU A 7 -19.91 16.66 -15.53
C LEU A 7 -20.22 16.60 -17.03
N GLY A 8 -19.63 15.65 -17.77
CA GLY A 8 -19.91 15.45 -19.20
C GLY A 8 -21.28 14.82 -19.43
N ALA A 9 -21.63 13.81 -18.64
CA ALA A 9 -22.94 13.18 -18.68
C ALA A 9 -24.05 14.15 -18.25
N LEU A 10 -23.82 14.94 -17.19
CA LEU A 10 -24.79 15.95 -16.71
C LEU A 10 -25.03 17.05 -17.73
N GLN A 11 -23.97 17.51 -18.40
CA GLN A 11 -24.08 18.49 -19.49
C GLN A 11 -24.85 17.89 -20.67
N LYS A 12 -24.53 16.67 -21.10
CA LYS A 12 -25.26 15.97 -22.18
C LYS A 12 -26.73 15.74 -21.84
N ALA A 13 -27.04 15.50 -20.58
CA ALA A 13 -28.41 15.34 -20.08
C ALA A 13 -29.14 16.68 -19.86
N GLY A 14 -28.51 17.82 -20.18
CA GLY A 14 -29.09 19.16 -20.00
C GLY A 14 -29.28 19.57 -18.54
N LYS A 15 -28.68 18.86 -17.57
CA LYS A 15 -28.83 19.13 -16.14
C LYS A 15 -27.92 20.26 -15.63
N ILE A 16 -26.85 20.56 -16.37
CA ILE A 16 -25.95 21.68 -16.09
C ILE A 16 -25.56 22.37 -17.40
N THR A 17 -25.30 23.65 -17.32
CA THR A 17 -24.81 24.47 -18.43
C THR A 17 -23.31 24.27 -18.68
N VAL A 18 -22.82 24.74 -19.83
CA VAL A 18 -21.38 24.75 -20.17
C VAL A 18 -20.58 25.53 -19.12
N ALA A 19 -21.09 26.71 -18.73
CA ALA A 19 -20.45 27.58 -17.74
C ALA A 19 -20.40 26.94 -16.34
N GLU A 20 -21.46 26.25 -15.91
CA GLU A 20 -21.47 25.52 -14.64
C GLU A 20 -20.50 24.34 -14.66
N LYS A 21 -20.41 23.61 -15.78
CA LYS A 21 -19.41 22.56 -15.94
C LYS A 21 -18.00 23.13 -15.81
N GLU A 22 -17.69 24.24 -16.47
CA GLU A 22 -16.36 24.86 -16.38
C GLU A 22 -16.05 25.35 -14.97
N ARG A 23 -17.03 25.96 -14.27
CA ARG A 23 -16.89 26.38 -12.87
C ARG A 23 -16.64 25.19 -11.94
N LEU A 24 -17.44 24.13 -12.04
CA LEU A 24 -17.27 22.92 -11.22
C LEU A 24 -15.95 22.21 -11.52
N PHE A 25 -15.54 22.20 -12.79
CA PHE A 25 -14.27 21.63 -13.21
C PHE A 25 -13.07 22.45 -12.72
N ALA A 26 -13.17 23.78 -12.72
CA ALA A 26 -12.17 24.66 -12.14
C ALA A 26 -11.99 24.41 -10.63
N LEU A 27 -13.10 24.25 -9.89
CA LEU A 27 -13.08 23.90 -8.46
C LEU A 27 -12.43 22.54 -8.20
N SER A 28 -12.57 21.57 -9.12
CA SER A 28 -11.86 20.29 -9.00
C SER A 28 -10.35 20.42 -9.24
N LYS A 29 -9.92 21.31 -10.15
CA LYS A 29 -8.51 21.53 -10.48
C LYS A 29 -7.73 22.20 -9.35
N GLU A 30 -8.36 23.10 -8.58
CA GLU A 30 -7.74 23.67 -7.37
C GLU A 30 -7.41 22.60 -6.32
N SER A 31 -8.21 21.52 -6.25
CA SER A 31 -7.95 20.39 -5.34
C SER A 31 -6.90 19.39 -5.88
N GLU A 32 -6.64 19.38 -7.20
CA GLU A 32 -5.66 18.49 -7.85
C GLU A 32 -4.25 19.09 -7.89
N GLY A 33 -4.04 20.25 -7.25
CA GLY A 33 -2.76 20.96 -7.11
C GLY A 33 -1.63 20.06 -6.61
N SER A 34 -1.01 19.38 -7.57
CA SER A 34 0.22 18.61 -7.61
C SER A 34 0.54 17.77 -6.37
N HIS A 35 -0.02 16.56 -6.31
CA HIS A 35 0.46 15.49 -5.42
C HIS A 35 1.99 15.30 -5.50
N ALA A 36 2.60 15.53 -6.68
CA ALA A 36 4.04 15.49 -6.86
C ALA A 36 4.77 16.60 -6.07
N LEU A 37 4.26 17.83 -6.07
CA LEU A 37 4.80 18.91 -5.24
C LEU A 37 4.61 18.60 -3.76
N SER A 38 3.47 18.05 -3.33
CA SER A 38 3.27 17.64 -1.94
C SER A 38 4.31 16.60 -1.49
N ILE A 39 4.63 15.63 -2.35
CA ILE A 39 5.67 14.64 -2.09
C ILE A 39 7.04 15.31 -1.97
N LEU A 40 7.39 16.22 -2.89
CA LEU A 40 8.65 16.96 -2.85
C LEU A 40 8.77 17.82 -1.60
N PHE A 41 7.68 18.49 -1.18
CA PHE A 41 7.65 19.25 0.07
C PHE A 41 7.91 18.36 1.27
N ILE A 42 7.31 17.16 1.33
CA ILE A 42 7.58 16.20 2.41
C ILE A 42 9.06 15.81 2.44
N PHE A 43 9.63 15.43 1.29
CA PHE A 43 11.05 15.08 1.22
C PHE A 43 11.96 16.24 1.60
N ALA A 44 11.65 17.46 1.14
CA ALA A 44 12.39 18.67 1.50
C ALA A 44 12.29 18.95 3.01
N SER A 45 11.11 18.85 3.60
CA SER A 45 10.92 19.03 5.05
C SER A 45 11.68 17.99 5.86
N ILE A 46 11.67 16.72 5.44
CA ILE A 46 12.45 15.65 6.09
C ILE A 46 13.94 15.95 5.97
N ALA A 47 14.43 16.30 4.78
CA ALA A 47 15.83 16.62 4.55
C ALA A 47 16.31 17.82 5.38
N VAL A 48 15.51 18.89 5.45
CA VAL A 48 15.81 20.08 6.27
C VAL A 48 15.82 19.71 7.76
N ALA A 49 14.81 18.97 8.24
CA ALA A 49 14.76 18.54 9.63
C ALA A 49 15.97 17.65 9.99
N MET A 50 16.28 16.66 9.16
CA MET A 50 17.45 15.79 9.33
C MET A 50 18.77 16.56 9.25
N GLY A 51 18.87 17.55 8.37
CA GLY A 51 20.03 18.44 8.27
C GLY A 51 20.22 19.29 9.52
N LEU A 52 19.16 19.89 10.05
CA LEU A 52 19.18 20.66 11.31
C LEU A 52 19.56 19.78 12.51
N LEU A 53 19.06 18.54 12.55
CA LEU A 53 19.46 17.55 13.56
C LEU A 53 20.93 17.15 13.40
N GLY A 54 21.41 17.05 12.16
CA GLY A 54 22.82 16.78 11.85
C GLY A 54 23.77 17.89 12.28
N LEU A 55 23.33 19.16 12.24
CA LEU A 55 24.13 20.31 12.70
C LEU A 55 24.37 20.30 14.22
N ASN A 56 23.47 19.69 15.00
CA ASN A 56 23.62 19.48 16.45
C ASN A 56 23.51 17.98 16.79
N SER A 57 24.34 17.18 16.12
CA SER A 57 24.27 15.72 16.17
C SER A 57 24.46 15.15 17.57
N GLU A 58 25.29 15.77 18.41
CA GLU A 58 25.60 15.27 19.76
C GLU A 58 24.35 15.15 20.64
N LEU A 59 23.59 16.24 20.79
CA LEU A 59 22.37 16.22 21.61
C LEU A 59 21.34 15.23 21.05
N PHE A 60 21.16 15.25 19.73
CA PHE A 60 20.20 14.37 19.06
C PHE A 60 20.55 12.88 19.22
N ILE A 61 21.82 12.52 19.01
CA ILE A 61 22.32 11.15 19.20
C ILE A 61 22.18 10.73 20.66
N HIS A 62 22.50 11.59 21.63
CA HIS A 62 22.35 11.27 23.05
C HIS A 62 20.88 11.03 23.44
N VAL A 63 19.96 11.87 22.96
CA VAL A 63 18.52 11.67 23.19
C VAL A 63 18.05 10.36 22.57
N LEU A 64 18.43 10.08 21.31
CA LEU A 64 18.07 8.82 20.64
C LEU A 64 18.65 7.60 21.35
N LYS A 65 19.93 7.63 21.74
CA LYS A 65 20.56 6.55 22.50
C LYS A 65 19.91 6.36 23.87
N SER A 66 19.50 7.43 24.53
CA SER A 66 18.82 7.36 25.82
C SER A 66 17.41 6.75 25.68
N LEU A 67 16.65 7.19 24.67
CA LEU A 67 15.35 6.60 24.34
C LEU A 67 15.48 5.13 23.96
N TYR A 68 16.45 4.79 23.12
CA TYR A 68 16.74 3.40 22.73
C TYR A 68 17.17 2.55 23.94
N GLY A 69 18.03 3.08 24.82
CA GLY A 69 18.46 2.40 26.04
C GLY A 69 17.31 2.16 27.02
N PHE A 70 16.33 3.07 27.08
CA PHE A 70 15.16 2.94 27.94
C PHE A 70 14.07 2.03 27.37
N LEU A 71 13.73 2.19 26.10
CA LEU A 71 12.62 1.47 25.45
C LEU A 71 13.03 0.15 24.80
N GLY A 72 14.32 -0.02 24.48
CA GLY A 72 14.80 -1.07 23.58
C GLY A 72 14.31 -0.88 22.13
N ASP A 73 14.71 -1.79 21.24
CA ASP A 73 14.31 -1.74 19.82
C ASP A 73 12.79 -1.87 19.65
N THR A 74 12.20 -2.91 20.25
CA THR A 74 10.74 -3.14 20.18
C THR A 74 9.94 -1.99 20.77
N GLY A 75 10.35 -1.45 21.92
CA GLY A 75 9.65 -0.33 22.56
C GLY A 75 9.78 0.96 21.75
N LEU A 76 10.93 1.21 21.13
CA LEU A 76 11.12 2.36 20.24
C LEU A 76 10.22 2.27 19.00
N GLN A 77 10.15 1.09 18.38
CA GLN A 77 9.26 0.87 17.22
C GLN A 77 7.78 1.07 17.59
N LEU A 78 7.34 0.51 18.74
CA LEU A 78 5.98 0.72 19.25
C LEU A 78 5.69 2.18 19.55
N PHE A 79 6.67 2.90 20.12
CA PHE A 79 6.55 4.34 20.38
C PHE A 79 6.40 5.14 19.08
N ILE A 80 7.19 4.85 18.05
CA ILE A 80 7.07 5.49 16.72
C ILE A 80 5.71 5.18 16.09
N ILE A 81 5.24 3.94 16.16
CA ILE A 81 3.90 3.55 15.67
C ILE A 81 2.82 4.37 16.38
N ALA A 82 2.89 4.50 17.71
CA ALA A 82 1.95 5.30 18.48
C ALA A 82 1.98 6.77 18.06
N LEU A 83 3.17 7.36 17.89
CA LEU A 83 3.33 8.74 17.42
C LEU A 83 2.73 8.94 16.02
N LEU A 84 2.95 8.01 15.09
CA LEU A 84 2.40 8.08 13.73
C LEU A 84 0.87 7.98 13.74
N LEU A 85 0.30 7.08 14.54
CA LEU A 85 -1.15 6.89 14.64
C LEU A 85 -1.84 8.07 15.34
N VAL A 86 -1.30 8.53 16.47
CA VAL A 86 -1.84 9.68 17.21
C VAL A 86 -1.66 10.96 16.40
N GLY A 87 -0.44 11.23 15.92
CA GLY A 87 -0.14 12.40 15.10
C GLY A 87 -0.96 12.41 13.81
N GLY A 88 -1.07 11.28 13.12
CA GLY A 88 -1.87 11.13 11.91
C GLY A 88 -3.37 11.34 12.15
N THR A 89 -3.89 10.87 13.28
CA THR A 89 -5.30 11.09 13.65
C THR A 89 -5.57 12.53 14.04
N SER A 90 -4.71 13.14 14.87
CA SER A 90 -4.86 14.53 15.34
C SER A 90 -4.71 15.55 14.20
N SER A 91 -3.83 15.27 13.23
CA SER A 91 -3.61 16.14 12.06
C SER A 91 -4.47 15.78 10.83
N ASN A 92 -5.32 14.76 10.93
CA ASN A 92 -6.05 14.18 9.79
C ASN A 92 -5.15 13.78 8.59
N SER A 93 -3.90 13.40 8.86
CA SER A 93 -2.90 13.04 7.86
C SER A 93 -2.95 11.56 7.49
N GLY A 94 -3.45 11.27 6.28
CA GLY A 94 -3.42 9.92 5.71
C GLY A 94 -2.00 9.40 5.49
N PHE A 95 -1.04 10.30 5.27
CA PHE A 95 0.36 9.92 5.07
C PHE A 95 0.96 9.28 6.33
N LEU A 96 0.82 9.93 7.49
CA LEU A 96 1.33 9.39 8.76
C LEU A 96 0.65 8.07 9.13
N ILE A 97 -0.67 8.00 8.94
CA ILE A 97 -1.43 6.77 9.13
C ILE A 97 -0.97 5.65 8.18
N GLY A 98 -0.64 5.99 6.94
CA GLY A 98 -0.13 5.05 5.95
C GLY A 98 1.30 4.57 6.23
N LEU A 99 2.12 5.36 6.93
CA LEU A 99 3.47 4.94 7.34
C LEU A 99 3.46 3.96 8.51
N ALA A 100 2.48 4.04 9.41
CA ALA A 100 2.43 3.20 10.61
C ALA A 100 2.50 1.68 10.31
N PRO A 101 1.75 1.12 9.34
CA PRO A 101 1.88 -0.28 8.94
C PRO A 101 3.29 -0.70 8.49
N PHE A 102 4.07 0.19 7.85
CA PHE A 102 5.44 -0.12 7.45
C PHE A 102 6.38 -0.21 8.65
N VAL A 103 6.19 0.64 9.66
CA VAL A 103 6.94 0.53 10.91
C VAL A 103 6.53 -0.72 11.68
N MET A 104 5.24 -1.06 11.69
CA MET A 104 4.75 -2.33 12.26
C MET A 104 5.35 -3.56 11.58
N LEU A 105 5.63 -3.48 10.27
CA LEU A 105 6.26 -4.57 9.53
C LEU A 105 7.70 -4.82 10.03
N GLY A 106 8.40 -3.77 10.49
CA GLY A 106 9.71 -3.87 11.13
C GLY A 106 9.73 -4.76 12.37
N LEU A 107 8.64 -4.76 13.15
CA LEU A 107 8.50 -5.62 14.34
C LEU A 107 8.48 -7.12 13.99
N LEU A 108 8.13 -7.46 12.74
CA LEU A 108 8.11 -8.84 12.23
C LEU A 108 9.36 -9.18 11.41
N GLY A 109 10.42 -8.37 11.55
CA GLY A 109 11.67 -8.54 10.80
C GLY A 109 11.55 -8.15 9.33
N GLY A 110 10.58 -7.31 8.98
CA GLY A 110 10.50 -6.75 7.65
C GLY A 110 11.54 -5.63 7.45
N SER A 111 12.29 -5.70 6.36
CA SER A 111 13.35 -4.73 6.06
C SER A 111 13.54 -4.56 4.56
N THR A 112 14.27 -3.51 4.20
CA THR A 112 14.69 -3.27 2.83
C THR A 112 16.19 -3.09 2.80
N PHE A 113 16.85 -3.62 1.78
CA PHE A 113 18.29 -3.41 1.58
C PHE A 113 18.61 -3.20 0.10
N TYR A 114 19.72 -2.52 -0.15
CA TYR A 114 20.23 -2.23 -1.47
C TYR A 114 21.51 -3.04 -1.69
N SER A 115 21.59 -3.76 -2.81
CA SER A 115 22.80 -4.46 -3.21
C SER A 115 22.91 -4.47 -4.72
N HIS A 116 24.11 -4.16 -5.25
CA HIS A 116 24.42 -4.18 -6.69
C HIS A 116 23.33 -3.58 -7.60
N ALA A 117 22.93 -2.33 -7.34
CA ALA A 117 21.89 -1.62 -8.10
C ALA A 117 20.49 -2.26 -8.07
N SER A 118 20.24 -3.12 -7.08
CA SER A 118 18.94 -3.77 -6.86
C SER A 118 18.42 -3.47 -5.46
N TYR A 119 17.12 -3.23 -5.37
CA TYR A 119 16.39 -3.09 -4.10
C TYR A 119 15.72 -4.40 -3.75
N PHE A 120 15.91 -4.84 -2.52
CA PHE A 120 15.34 -6.06 -1.99
C PHE A 120 14.41 -5.75 -0.82
N VAL A 121 13.33 -6.51 -0.75
CA VAL A 121 12.42 -6.56 0.39
C VAL A 121 12.64 -7.90 1.08
N ALA A 122 12.96 -7.86 2.38
CA ALA A 122 13.04 -9.04 3.22
C ALA A 122 11.89 -9.04 4.22
N ILE A 123 11.27 -10.20 4.40
CA ILE A 123 10.26 -10.45 5.42
C ILE A 123 10.66 -11.75 6.10
N GLN A 124 11.15 -11.67 7.33
CA GLN A 124 11.64 -12.85 8.07
C GLN A 124 10.52 -13.82 8.43
N GLN A 125 9.33 -13.31 8.72
CA GLN A 125 8.17 -14.12 9.11
C GLN A 125 6.98 -13.90 8.15
N PRO A 126 7.02 -14.43 6.91
CA PRO A 126 5.97 -14.21 5.91
C PRO A 126 4.59 -14.66 6.40
N ALA A 127 4.47 -15.84 7.03
CA ALA A 127 3.17 -16.36 7.48
C ALA A 127 2.52 -15.45 8.54
N LEU A 128 3.29 -15.04 9.55
CA LEU A 128 2.80 -14.17 10.61
C LEU A 128 2.47 -12.77 10.08
N THR A 129 3.28 -12.26 9.14
CA THR A 129 3.02 -11.00 8.46
C THR A 129 1.68 -11.04 7.72
N VAL A 130 1.44 -12.08 6.92
CA VAL A 130 0.18 -12.25 6.18
C VAL A 130 -1.01 -12.31 7.13
N LEU A 131 -0.91 -13.09 8.22
CA LEU A 131 -1.98 -13.23 9.20
C LEU A 131 -2.28 -11.90 9.90
N LEU A 132 -1.27 -11.28 10.51
CA LEU A 132 -1.43 -10.06 11.31
C LEU A 132 -1.96 -8.91 10.45
N PHE A 133 -1.35 -8.68 9.28
CA PHE A 133 -1.77 -7.58 8.43
C PHE A 133 -3.11 -7.83 7.74
N SER A 134 -3.53 -9.09 7.55
CA SER A 134 -4.90 -9.40 7.13
C SER A 134 -5.91 -9.01 8.21
N CYS A 135 -5.63 -9.38 9.47
CA CYS A 135 -6.46 -8.98 10.62
C CYS A 135 -6.50 -7.45 10.77
N LEU A 136 -5.37 -6.76 10.67
CA LEU A 136 -5.29 -5.30 10.74
C LEU A 136 -6.01 -4.62 9.56
N ALA A 137 -5.91 -5.17 8.36
CA ALA A 137 -6.64 -4.67 7.19
C ALA A 137 -8.16 -4.78 7.39
N LEU A 138 -8.64 -5.93 7.88
CA LEU A 138 -10.05 -6.15 8.20
C LEU A 138 -10.51 -5.27 9.35
N ALA A 139 -9.70 -5.09 10.40
CA ALA A 139 -10.00 -4.21 11.52
C ALA A 139 -10.08 -2.75 11.08
N GLY A 140 -9.17 -2.28 10.23
CA GLY A 140 -9.22 -0.93 9.65
C GLY A 140 -10.44 -0.73 8.76
N LEU A 141 -10.79 -1.74 7.94
CA LEU A 141 -12.02 -1.71 7.14
C LEU A 141 -13.26 -1.68 8.03
N TRP A 142 -13.34 -2.52 9.05
CA TRP A 142 -14.43 -2.54 10.01
C TRP A 142 -14.55 -1.20 10.74
N LEU A 143 -13.43 -0.65 11.21
CA LEU A 143 -13.38 0.63 11.91
C LEU A 143 -13.84 1.78 11.00
N SER A 144 -13.55 1.72 9.69
CA SER A 144 -14.01 2.75 8.74
C SER A 144 -15.54 2.89 8.72
N HIS A 145 -16.28 1.82 9.02
CA HIS A 145 -17.74 1.84 9.12
C HIS A 145 -18.27 2.29 10.50
N ARG A 146 -17.38 2.52 11.49
CA ARG A 146 -17.72 2.87 12.87
C ARG A 146 -17.32 4.29 13.27
N VAL A 147 -16.48 4.95 12.47
CA VAL A 147 -15.97 6.29 12.75
C VAL A 147 -16.72 7.35 11.94
N ASN A 148 -16.57 8.61 12.34
CA ASN A 148 -17.13 9.74 11.60
C ASN A 148 -16.47 9.89 10.21
N PHE A 149 -17.15 10.63 9.33
CA PHE A 149 -16.72 10.83 7.93
C PHE A 149 -15.30 11.41 7.80
N ALA A 150 -14.88 12.25 8.75
CA ALA A 150 -13.53 12.82 8.76
C ALA A 150 -12.44 11.75 8.97
N ARG A 151 -12.70 10.74 9.81
CA ARG A 151 -11.74 9.68 10.16
C ARG A 151 -11.89 8.40 9.34
N GLU A 152 -13.02 8.21 8.66
CA GLU A 152 -13.27 7.07 7.75
C GLU A 152 -12.12 6.91 6.75
N ARG A 153 -11.70 8.03 6.14
CA ARG A 153 -10.59 8.06 5.19
C ARG A 153 -9.30 7.49 5.78
N LEU A 154 -8.98 7.83 7.03
CA LEU A 154 -7.74 7.40 7.70
C LEU A 154 -7.76 5.89 7.94
N ALA A 155 -8.88 5.37 8.45
CA ALA A 155 -9.07 3.93 8.67
C ALA A 155 -8.95 3.14 7.36
N LEU A 156 -9.51 3.68 6.25
CA LEU A 156 -9.36 3.08 4.93
C LEU A 156 -7.92 3.15 4.41
N VAL A 157 -7.18 4.25 4.63
CA VAL A 157 -5.76 4.33 4.25
C VAL A 157 -4.95 3.28 4.99
N PHE A 158 -5.12 3.16 6.31
CA PHE A 158 -4.48 2.13 7.11
C PHE A 158 -4.78 0.73 6.56
N ALA A 159 -6.06 0.40 6.35
CA ALA A 159 -6.47 -0.90 5.84
C ALA A 159 -5.86 -1.23 4.47
N ARG A 160 -5.77 -0.24 3.58
CA ARG A 160 -5.21 -0.37 2.24
C ARG A 160 -3.70 -0.62 2.27
N VAL A 161 -2.96 0.06 3.13
CA VAL A 161 -1.52 -0.19 3.28
C VAL A 161 -1.29 -1.58 3.90
N CYS A 162 -2.08 -1.99 4.89
CA CYS A 162 -2.02 -3.35 5.41
C CYS A 162 -2.26 -4.40 4.31
N MET A 163 -3.24 -4.18 3.42
CA MET A 163 -3.49 -5.06 2.27
C MET A 163 -2.28 -5.14 1.31
N ILE A 164 -1.55 -4.04 1.09
CA ILE A 164 -0.31 -4.04 0.31
C ILE A 164 0.75 -4.90 1.00
N ILE A 165 0.92 -4.75 2.31
CA ILE A 165 1.88 -5.53 3.11
C ILE A 165 1.53 -7.03 3.12
N VAL A 166 0.24 -7.40 3.18
CA VAL A 166 -0.20 -8.80 3.04
C VAL A 166 0.31 -9.40 1.74
N ASN A 167 0.19 -8.67 0.62
CA ASN A 167 0.69 -9.16 -0.65
C ASN A 167 2.22 -9.25 -0.70
N MET A 168 2.94 -8.33 -0.05
CA MET A 168 4.39 -8.42 0.09
C MET A 168 4.79 -9.67 0.89
N GLY A 169 4.08 -9.98 1.98
CA GLY A 169 4.27 -11.20 2.76
C GLY A 169 4.02 -12.47 1.95
N LEU A 170 2.93 -12.51 1.17
CA LEU A 170 2.63 -13.62 0.27
C LEU A 170 3.69 -13.76 -0.84
N TRP A 171 4.19 -12.64 -1.37
CA TRP A 171 5.22 -12.63 -2.40
C TRP A 171 6.54 -13.21 -1.90
N VAL A 172 7.08 -12.68 -0.80
CA VAL A 172 8.32 -13.19 -0.20
C VAL A 172 8.13 -14.65 0.21
N GLY A 173 7.01 -14.97 0.86
CA GLY A 173 6.67 -16.35 1.25
C GLY A 173 6.59 -17.31 0.06
N SER A 174 6.16 -16.86 -1.12
CA SER A 174 6.09 -17.70 -2.33
C SER A 174 7.45 -18.04 -2.93
N LEU A 175 8.52 -17.35 -2.49
CA LEU A 175 9.90 -17.60 -2.91
C LEU A 175 10.66 -18.42 -1.85
N SER A 176 10.58 -18.01 -0.58
CA SER A 176 11.38 -18.61 0.51
C SER A 176 10.64 -19.62 1.38
N GLY A 177 9.30 -19.61 1.35
CA GLY A 177 8.47 -20.22 2.37
C GLY A 177 8.49 -19.43 3.69
N SER A 178 8.01 -20.04 4.77
CA SER A 178 8.04 -19.45 6.12
C SER A 178 8.24 -20.53 7.16
N GLU A 179 9.07 -20.27 8.16
CA GLU A 179 9.02 -21.05 9.40
C GLU A 179 7.76 -20.64 10.18
N ALA A 180 7.04 -21.62 10.72
CA ALA A 180 5.81 -21.46 11.49
C ALA A 180 6.01 -21.80 12.98
N GLY A 181 7.26 -21.82 13.44
CA GLY A 181 7.65 -22.23 14.79
C GLY A 181 7.63 -23.75 14.99
N LYS A 182 8.33 -24.23 16.03
CA LYS A 182 8.41 -25.67 16.40
C LYS A 182 8.81 -26.62 15.25
N GLY A 183 9.62 -26.14 14.31
CA GLY A 183 10.09 -26.93 13.16
C GLY A 183 9.07 -27.09 12.02
N TYR A 184 7.87 -26.52 12.13
CA TYR A 184 6.91 -26.52 11.02
C TYR A 184 7.32 -25.47 9.99
N ARG A 185 7.38 -25.86 8.72
CA ARG A 185 7.68 -24.97 7.59
C ARG A 185 6.50 -24.93 6.65
N VAL A 186 6.01 -23.73 6.36
CA VAL A 186 5.07 -23.49 5.27
C VAL A 186 5.88 -23.41 3.97
N LEU A 187 5.55 -24.30 3.05
CA LEU A 187 6.23 -24.43 1.76
C LEU A 187 5.96 -23.22 0.85
N PRO A 188 6.92 -22.82 -0.02
CA PRO A 188 6.73 -21.72 -0.96
C PRO A 188 5.52 -21.89 -1.89
N GLU A 189 5.25 -23.12 -2.33
CA GLU A 189 4.13 -23.45 -3.21
C GLU A 189 2.79 -23.19 -2.52
N THR A 190 2.71 -23.43 -1.21
CA THR A 190 1.52 -23.13 -0.41
C THR A 190 1.21 -21.64 -0.42
N PHE A 191 2.23 -20.79 -0.25
CA PHE A 191 2.08 -19.35 -0.39
C PHE A 191 1.63 -18.96 -1.81
N SER A 192 2.25 -19.54 -2.84
CA SER A 192 1.90 -19.25 -4.23
C SER A 192 0.44 -19.57 -4.55
N VAL A 193 -0.05 -20.74 -4.12
CA VAL A 193 -1.44 -21.17 -4.35
C VAL A 193 -2.41 -20.32 -3.54
N ILE A 194 -2.15 -20.10 -2.24
CA ILE A 194 -3.00 -19.27 -1.40
C ILE A 194 -3.07 -17.85 -1.95
N TRP A 195 -1.94 -17.30 -2.41
CA TRP A 195 -1.88 -15.96 -2.97
C TRP A 195 -2.72 -15.84 -4.24
N ALA A 196 -2.63 -16.80 -5.16
CA ALA A 196 -3.47 -16.85 -6.36
C ALA A 196 -4.97 -16.89 -6.01
N ILE A 197 -5.38 -17.75 -5.07
CA ILE A 197 -6.77 -17.86 -4.61
C ILE A 197 -7.22 -16.55 -3.98
N ALA A 198 -6.40 -15.95 -3.11
CA ALA A 198 -6.72 -14.70 -2.43
C ALA A 198 -6.86 -13.54 -3.43
N LEU A 199 -5.96 -13.42 -4.40
CA LEU A 199 -6.01 -12.38 -5.43
C LEU A 199 -7.28 -12.48 -6.27
N LEU A 200 -7.67 -13.68 -6.68
CA LEU A 200 -8.91 -13.91 -7.43
C LEU A 200 -10.15 -13.64 -6.55
N GLY A 201 -10.22 -14.22 -5.35
CA GLY A 201 -11.36 -14.08 -4.46
C GLY A 201 -11.60 -12.64 -4.03
N VAL A 202 -10.56 -11.96 -3.54
CA VAL A 202 -10.61 -10.56 -3.10
C VAL A 202 -10.79 -9.62 -4.30
N GLY A 203 -10.19 -9.92 -5.45
CA GLY A 203 -10.37 -9.15 -6.68
C GLY A 203 -11.80 -9.20 -7.21
N ILE A 204 -12.41 -10.40 -7.25
CA ILE A 204 -13.81 -10.59 -7.67
C ILE A 204 -14.76 -9.90 -6.68
N TRP A 205 -14.53 -10.05 -5.38
CA TRP A 205 -15.29 -9.32 -4.36
C TRP A 205 -15.17 -7.81 -4.55
N GLY A 206 -13.94 -7.31 -4.73
CA GLY A 206 -13.67 -5.90 -4.99
C GLY A 206 -14.41 -5.37 -6.22
N ALA A 207 -14.47 -6.15 -7.29
CA ALA A 207 -15.20 -5.80 -8.51
C ALA A 207 -16.71 -5.77 -8.28
N ARG A 208 -17.27 -6.76 -7.58
CA ARG A 208 -18.70 -6.83 -7.26
C ARG A 208 -19.14 -5.73 -6.30
N SER A 209 -18.26 -5.28 -5.41
CA SER A 209 -18.53 -4.22 -4.44
C SER A 209 -18.14 -2.81 -4.91
N GLY A 210 -17.75 -2.62 -6.18
CA GLY A 210 -17.35 -1.31 -6.70
C GLY A 210 -16.06 -0.74 -6.09
N ARG A 211 -15.22 -1.58 -5.48
CA ARG A 211 -14.00 -1.17 -4.76
C ARG A 211 -12.79 -1.13 -5.70
N ARG A 212 -12.69 -0.09 -6.54
CA ARG A 212 -11.61 0.06 -7.54
C ARG A 212 -10.19 -0.11 -6.97
N PHE A 213 -9.91 0.44 -5.79
CA PHE A 213 -8.60 0.28 -5.15
C PHE A 213 -8.26 -1.20 -4.95
N VAL A 214 -9.21 -2.00 -4.47
CA VAL A 214 -9.01 -3.44 -4.21
C VAL A 214 -8.72 -4.16 -5.52
N VAL A 215 -9.50 -3.88 -6.57
CA VAL A 215 -9.32 -4.48 -7.90
C VAL A 215 -7.96 -4.12 -8.49
N ASN A 216 -7.57 -2.85 -8.44
CA ASN A 216 -6.29 -2.40 -8.97
C ASN A 216 -5.12 -3.04 -8.19
N THR A 217 -5.21 -3.10 -6.86
CA THR A 217 -4.21 -3.78 -6.02
C THR A 217 -4.11 -5.26 -6.37
N CYS A 218 -5.23 -5.98 -6.46
CA CYS A 218 -5.24 -7.39 -6.88
C CYS A 218 -4.71 -7.60 -8.30
N ALA A 219 -4.98 -6.69 -9.24
CA ALA A 219 -4.45 -6.79 -10.60
C ALA A 219 -2.93 -6.57 -10.65
N VAL A 220 -2.42 -5.58 -9.92
CA VAL A 220 -0.97 -5.31 -9.83
C VAL A 220 -0.26 -6.49 -9.17
N PHE A 221 -0.72 -6.93 -8.00
CA PHE A 221 -0.10 -8.05 -7.30
C PHE A 221 -0.32 -9.39 -7.99
N GLY A 222 -1.43 -9.58 -8.70
CA GLY A 222 -1.64 -10.74 -9.57
C GLY A 222 -0.69 -10.76 -10.76
N SER A 223 -0.34 -9.59 -11.30
CA SER A 223 0.71 -9.49 -12.32
C SER A 223 2.07 -9.84 -11.72
N ILE A 224 2.40 -9.33 -10.53
CA ILE A 224 3.65 -9.68 -9.82
C ILE A 224 3.71 -11.18 -9.53
N HIS A 225 2.64 -11.78 -9.02
CA HIS A 225 2.55 -13.22 -8.76
C HIS A 225 2.77 -14.01 -10.05
N PHE A 226 2.04 -13.67 -11.12
CA PHE A 226 2.19 -14.30 -12.43
C PHE A 226 3.64 -14.23 -12.90
N TYR A 227 4.25 -13.05 -12.92
CA TYR A 227 5.63 -12.87 -13.38
C TYR A 227 6.66 -13.61 -12.52
N THR A 228 6.50 -13.56 -11.20
CA THR A 228 7.37 -14.27 -10.26
C THR A 228 7.35 -15.76 -10.59
N GLN A 229 6.16 -16.36 -10.61
CA GLN A 229 6.02 -17.79 -10.84
C GLN A 229 6.38 -18.19 -12.28
N TRP A 230 6.15 -17.32 -13.26
CA TRP A 230 6.52 -17.52 -14.65
C TRP A 230 8.03 -17.66 -14.81
N PHE A 231 8.79 -16.70 -14.28
CA PHE A 231 10.25 -16.71 -14.42
C PHE A 231 10.94 -17.73 -13.51
N GLU A 232 10.38 -18.05 -12.34
CA GLU A 232 10.89 -19.16 -11.51
C GLU A 232 10.78 -20.52 -12.23
N ARG A 233 9.77 -20.70 -13.09
CA ARG A 233 9.54 -21.98 -13.79
C ARG A 233 10.15 -22.05 -15.17
N LEU A 234 10.14 -20.95 -15.91
CA LEU A 234 10.54 -20.91 -17.33
C LEU A 234 11.88 -20.21 -17.56
N GLY A 235 12.42 -19.53 -16.55
CA GLY A 235 13.61 -18.71 -16.66
C GLY A 235 13.41 -17.46 -17.53
N ALA A 236 14.43 -16.60 -17.56
CA ALA A 236 14.43 -15.34 -18.31
C ALA A 236 14.97 -15.49 -19.74
N SER A 237 14.55 -16.53 -20.47
CA SER A 237 14.89 -16.69 -21.89
C SER A 237 14.19 -15.62 -22.75
N PRO A 238 14.71 -15.27 -23.94
CA PRO A 238 14.07 -14.29 -24.83
C PRO A 238 12.61 -14.62 -25.15
N GLY A 239 12.29 -15.89 -25.40
CA GLY A 239 10.91 -16.33 -25.65
C GLY A 239 10.02 -16.21 -24.42
N SER A 240 10.53 -16.52 -23.23
CA SER A 240 9.83 -16.34 -21.95
C SER A 240 9.53 -14.86 -21.67
N LEU A 241 10.50 -13.97 -21.91
CA LEU A 241 10.36 -12.52 -21.76
C LEU A 241 9.31 -11.96 -22.73
N LEU A 242 9.38 -12.32 -24.02
CA LEU A 242 8.45 -11.85 -25.05
C LEU A 242 7.02 -12.27 -24.73
N SER A 243 6.82 -13.54 -24.40
CA SER A 243 5.48 -14.09 -24.12
C SER A 243 4.89 -13.51 -22.83
N ALA A 244 5.68 -13.37 -21.77
CA ALA A 244 5.23 -12.72 -20.54
C ALA A 244 4.85 -11.24 -20.77
N GLY A 245 5.64 -10.52 -21.59
CA GLY A 245 5.36 -9.13 -21.97
C GLY A 245 4.04 -8.97 -22.73
N VAL A 246 3.76 -9.83 -23.71
CA VAL A 246 2.49 -9.82 -24.46
C VAL A 246 1.30 -10.07 -23.52
N LEU A 247 1.42 -11.01 -22.58
CA LEU A 247 0.38 -11.28 -21.60
C LEU A 247 0.10 -10.07 -20.69
N ALA A 248 1.16 -9.36 -20.26
CA ALA A 248 0.99 -8.14 -19.48
C ALA A 248 0.30 -7.00 -20.25
N LEU A 249 0.54 -6.86 -21.55
CA LEU A 249 -0.22 -5.91 -22.39
C LEU A 249 -1.71 -6.27 -22.44
N GLY A 250 -2.04 -7.56 -22.45
CA GLY A 250 -3.41 -8.06 -22.31
C GLY A 250 -4.04 -7.67 -20.99
N ILE A 251 -3.35 -7.91 -19.86
CA ILE A 251 -3.80 -7.53 -18.51
C ILE A 251 -4.01 -6.01 -18.41
N LEU A 252 -3.07 -5.22 -18.92
CA LEU A 252 -3.17 -3.76 -18.96
C LEU A 252 -4.42 -3.29 -19.71
N SER A 253 -4.68 -3.89 -20.88
CA SER A 253 -5.85 -3.57 -21.70
C SER A 253 -7.16 -3.89 -20.98
N ALA A 254 -7.24 -5.05 -20.31
CA ALA A 254 -8.39 -5.43 -19.50
C ALA A 254 -8.62 -4.47 -18.32
N LEU A 255 -7.56 -4.12 -17.59
CA LEU A 255 -7.63 -3.20 -16.45
C LEU A 255 -8.03 -1.79 -16.89
N LYS A 256 -7.51 -1.31 -18.02
CA LYS A 256 -7.90 -0.03 -18.63
C LYS A 256 -9.37 -0.01 -19.01
N SER A 257 -9.87 -1.11 -19.59
CA SER A 257 -11.29 -1.26 -19.94
C SER A 257 -12.18 -1.24 -18.69
N TYR A 258 -11.79 -1.95 -17.63
CA TYR A 258 -12.50 -1.95 -16.35
C TYR A 258 -12.57 -0.55 -15.74
N ASN A 259 -11.44 0.16 -15.66
CA ASN A 259 -11.37 1.48 -15.02
C ASN A 259 -12.07 2.61 -15.80
N ARG A 260 -12.33 2.42 -17.09
CA ARG A 260 -13.09 3.37 -17.93
C ARG A 260 -14.60 3.30 -17.72
N LYS A 261 -15.13 2.24 -17.11
CA LYS A 261 -16.57 2.15 -16.84
C LYS A 261 -16.93 3.15 -15.72
N PRO A 262 -18.03 3.90 -15.84
CA PRO A 262 -18.53 4.73 -14.75
C PRO A 262 -18.82 3.86 -13.52
N ASP A 263 -18.67 4.42 -12.32
CA ASP A 263 -19.11 3.74 -11.10
C ASP A 263 -20.60 3.43 -11.22
N ARG A 264 -20.96 2.15 -11.05
CA ARG A 264 -22.36 1.70 -11.02
C ARG A 264 -23.00 2.05 -9.69
#